data_AF-A0A7Y4SY78-F1
#
_entry.id   AF-A0A7Y4SY78-F1
#
_cell.length_a   1.000
_cell.length_b   1.000
_cell.length_c   1.000
_cell.angle_alpha   90.00
_cell.angle_beta   90.00
_cell.angle_gamma   90.00
#
_symmetry.space_group_name_H-M   'P 1'
#
loop_
_entity.id
_entity.type
_entity.pdbx_description
1 polymer ?
#
loop_
_entity_poly.entity_id
_entity_poly.type
_entity_poly.pdbx_seq_one_letter_code
_entity_poly.pdbx_strand_id
1 'polypeptide(L)'
;MRALGLAAALALCAAPGLPARASDTLCLEDGRIFEHVVLQRSADAILVKFQNGQVAVPLEKVLECVIENDTGFVPTTDEEKQKVAEGLVLFQGKWLRPGERDARLWKLVEEQRAAVEKLKQSRLWRNRTVHESKTFSVEYTVPPPVFEGSLERMEAYYAEFVKRWKIKRPRELDKLKVRFYADPQDFYQVTGMSRGVLAFFEPYEPPYRLQVYYDRLDPLGTERTMLHEFGHYLQKLVDTEFHYPHWPGESLAEYFSTAVFDPATKSLTIEPMVLEDRLVQIHRDIEEGEWVGLEQMIRGGNGNEYHDYTWGWSLVHFLMGRPETAKKFEGFYLGLARNRAVAREGILAVFQKEMGLKKDADLRALERAWHDYVKDELTVTSSRGLARAAKMAQRFDRKHRAKRLYEEAIAAGDADALTHHRYAELLEDMEEPAGAREHWAKAVELDPLVPEFYIGWGESLLDEAATKAEGKRLLKLAAEIEPENLYLEQNLAELLAK
;
A
#
# COMPACT_ATOMS: atom_id res chain seq x y z
N MET A 1 -24.27 -45.88 72.49
CA MET A 1 -24.12 -44.41 72.58
C MET A 1 -22.75 -44.03 72.03
N ARG A 2 -22.72 -43.31 70.90
CA ARG A 2 -21.60 -42.48 70.35
C ARG A 2 -20.28 -43.19 70.00
N ALA A 3 -19.59 -42.91 68.91
CA ALA A 3 -19.87 -42.20 67.66
C ALA A 3 -18.74 -42.61 66.70
N LEU A 4 -19.08 -42.80 65.41
CA LEU A 4 -18.14 -43.00 64.32
C LEU A 4 -17.23 -41.77 64.13
N GLY A 5 -16.05 -42.01 63.56
CA GLY A 5 -15.06 -41.00 63.23
C GLY A 5 -15.51 -40.02 62.15
N LEU A 6 -14.80 -38.89 62.08
CA LEU A 6 -14.73 -38.04 60.90
C LEU A 6 -13.40 -37.28 60.95
N ALA A 7 -12.49 -37.64 60.05
CA ALA A 7 -11.36 -36.78 59.70
C ALA A 7 -11.91 -35.61 58.90
N ALA A 8 -11.80 -34.40 59.44
CA ALA A 8 -12.16 -33.18 58.73
C ALA A 8 -11.05 -32.86 57.72
N ALA A 9 -11.24 -33.29 56.48
CA ALA A 9 -10.57 -32.70 55.33
C ALA A 9 -11.14 -31.28 55.15
N LEU A 10 -10.33 -30.26 55.48
CA LEU A 10 -10.57 -28.88 55.07
C LEU A 10 -10.40 -28.82 53.55
N ALA A 11 -11.48 -29.04 52.83
CA ALA A 11 -11.59 -28.69 51.42
C ALA A 11 -11.42 -27.17 51.30
N LEU A 12 -10.28 -26.73 50.75
CA LEU A 12 -10.22 -25.43 50.10
C LEU A 12 -11.23 -25.49 48.95
N CYS A 13 -12.38 -24.87 49.14
CA CYS A 13 -13.24 -24.49 48.04
C CYS A 13 -12.44 -23.52 47.16
N ALA A 14 -11.81 -24.05 46.11
CA ALA A 14 -11.48 -23.24 44.95
C ALA A 14 -12.81 -22.68 44.44
N ALA A 15 -13.03 -21.39 44.68
CA ALA A 15 -14.05 -20.67 43.94
C ALA A 15 -13.78 -20.94 42.44
N PRO A 16 -14.80 -21.22 41.62
CA PRO A 16 -14.59 -21.29 40.19
C PRO A 16 -14.01 -19.95 39.78
N GLY A 17 -12.76 -19.93 39.33
CA GLY A 17 -12.19 -18.77 38.69
C GLY A 17 -13.14 -18.39 37.58
N LEU A 18 -13.72 -17.18 37.66
CA LEU A 18 -14.30 -16.52 36.50
C LEU A 18 -13.29 -16.69 35.37
N PRO A 19 -13.69 -17.12 34.16
CA PRO A 19 -12.75 -17.18 33.05
C PRO A 19 -12.13 -15.79 32.95
N ALA A 20 -10.80 -15.72 33.05
CA ALA A 20 -10.06 -14.49 32.81
C ALA A 20 -10.56 -13.96 31.47
N ARG A 21 -11.32 -12.86 31.49
CA ARG A 21 -11.78 -12.22 30.27
C ARG A 21 -10.51 -11.79 29.57
N ALA A 22 -10.14 -12.43 28.47
CA ALA A 22 -8.97 -12.04 27.69
C ALA A 22 -9.08 -10.54 27.39
N SER A 23 -8.29 -9.73 28.11
CA SER A 23 -8.19 -8.28 27.90
C SER A 23 -6.95 -7.91 27.09
N ASP A 24 -6.25 -8.92 26.58
CA ASP A 24 -5.14 -8.74 25.67
C ASP A 24 -5.61 -7.93 24.46
N THR A 25 -4.80 -6.92 24.12
CA THR A 25 -5.10 -6.02 23.01
C THR A 25 -3.84 -5.77 22.21
N LEU A 26 -3.96 -5.90 20.90
CA LEU A 26 -2.89 -5.70 19.93
C LEU A 26 -3.32 -4.65 18.90
N CYS A 27 -2.56 -3.56 18.80
CA CYS A 27 -2.70 -2.53 17.79
C CYS A 27 -1.54 -2.63 16.81
N LEU A 28 -1.84 -2.61 15.52
CA LEU A 28 -0.83 -2.64 14.46
C LEU A 28 -0.57 -1.25 13.88
N GLU A 29 0.59 -1.07 13.25
CA GLU A 29 0.96 0.19 12.60
C GLU A 29 0.03 0.56 11.44
N ASP A 30 -0.61 -0.43 10.82
CA ASP A 30 -1.60 -0.26 9.74
C ASP A 30 -3.04 -0.02 10.23
N GLY A 31 -3.24 0.09 11.54
CA GLY A 31 -4.52 0.48 12.14
C GLY A 31 -5.46 -0.68 12.48
N ARG A 32 -5.05 -1.93 12.24
CA ARG A 32 -5.77 -3.09 12.75
C ARG A 32 -5.67 -3.19 14.27
N ILE A 33 -6.76 -3.63 14.87
CA ILE A 33 -6.91 -3.75 16.31
C ILE A 33 -7.50 -5.13 16.59
N PHE A 34 -6.80 -5.92 17.39
CA PHE A 34 -7.29 -7.19 17.91
C PHE A 34 -7.61 -7.05 19.39
N GLU A 35 -8.87 -7.28 19.74
CA GLU A 35 -9.36 -7.33 21.11
C GLU A 35 -9.97 -8.69 21.39
N HIS A 36 -9.98 -9.10 22.65
CA HIS A 36 -10.58 -10.37 23.09
C HIS A 36 -9.94 -11.61 22.44
N VAL A 37 -8.71 -11.46 21.95
CA VAL A 37 -7.85 -12.55 21.47
C VAL A 37 -6.91 -13.00 22.58
N VAL A 38 -6.34 -14.19 22.45
CA VAL A 38 -5.26 -14.63 23.35
C VAL A 38 -3.93 -14.30 22.68
N LEU A 39 -3.10 -13.50 23.35
CA LEU A 39 -1.80 -13.10 22.84
C LEU A 39 -0.67 -13.86 23.55
N GLN A 40 0.39 -14.16 22.82
CA GLN A 40 1.61 -14.75 23.38
C GLN A 40 2.85 -14.14 22.71
N ARG A 41 3.82 -13.69 23.51
CA ARG A 41 5.10 -13.20 22.97
C ARG A 41 5.97 -14.36 22.48
N SER A 42 6.58 -14.16 21.31
CA SER A 42 7.72 -14.91 20.78
C SER A 42 8.96 -14.00 20.78
N ALA A 43 10.11 -14.53 20.36
CA ALA A 43 11.36 -13.77 20.22
C ALA A 43 11.24 -12.63 19.20
N ASP A 44 10.47 -12.83 18.14
CA ASP A 44 10.39 -11.98 16.94
C ASP A 44 8.95 -11.63 16.53
N ALA A 45 7.94 -12.11 17.27
CA ALA A 45 6.53 -11.90 16.95
C ALA A 45 5.60 -11.87 18.17
N ILE A 46 4.38 -11.37 17.97
CA ILE A 46 3.22 -11.60 18.83
C ILE A 46 2.35 -12.66 18.18
N LEU A 47 2.18 -13.81 18.84
CA LEU A 47 1.27 -14.85 18.41
C LEU A 47 -0.16 -14.50 18.83
N VAL A 48 -1.03 -14.28 17.85
CA VAL A 48 -2.46 -14.03 18.04
C VAL A 48 -3.20 -15.35 17.86
N LYS A 49 -3.83 -15.84 18.93
CA LYS A 49 -4.65 -17.06 18.90
C LYS A 49 -6.11 -16.70 18.70
N PHE A 50 -6.63 -17.04 17.53
CA PHE A 50 -8.04 -16.99 17.18
C PHE A 50 -8.70 -18.36 17.42
N GLN A 51 -10.02 -18.47 17.26
CA GLN A 51 -10.70 -19.76 17.47
C GLN A 51 -10.35 -20.75 16.36
N ASN A 52 -10.12 -20.26 15.14
CA ASN A 52 -9.87 -21.10 13.97
C ASN A 52 -8.40 -21.12 13.56
N GLY A 53 -7.47 -20.56 14.34
CA GLY A 53 -6.05 -20.65 14.04
C GLY A 53 -5.18 -19.70 14.85
N GLN A 54 -3.90 -19.70 14.54
CA GLN A 54 -2.93 -18.80 15.15
C GLN A 54 -2.17 -18.06 14.06
N VAL A 55 -1.97 -16.76 14.26
CA VAL A 55 -1.21 -15.87 13.38
C VAL A 55 -0.01 -15.32 14.14
N ALA A 56 1.17 -15.36 13.54
CA ALA A 56 2.35 -14.70 14.07
C ALA A 56 2.42 -13.27 13.50
N VAL A 57 2.32 -12.26 14.36
CA VAL A 57 2.46 -10.86 13.97
C VAL A 57 3.90 -10.43 14.22
N PRO A 58 4.68 -10.12 13.18
CA PRO A 58 6.05 -9.65 13.35
C PRO A 58 6.10 -8.40 14.23
N LEU A 59 7.11 -8.29 15.10
CA LEU A 59 7.21 -7.19 16.07
C LEU A 59 7.28 -5.82 15.40
N GLU A 60 7.83 -5.72 14.19
CA GLU A 60 7.90 -4.49 13.41
C GLU A 60 6.52 -3.99 12.94
N LYS A 61 5.48 -4.84 12.92
CA LYS A 61 4.11 -4.42 12.60
C LYS A 61 3.32 -3.97 13.83
N VAL A 62 3.88 -4.13 15.04
CA VAL A 62 3.18 -3.88 16.30
C VAL A 62 3.35 -2.42 16.72
N LEU A 63 2.25 -1.68 16.74
CA LEU A 63 2.20 -0.33 17.29
C LEU A 63 2.14 -0.36 18.82
N GLU A 64 1.24 -1.19 19.37
CA GLU A 64 1.04 -1.32 20.82
C GLU A 64 0.52 -2.71 21.17
N CYS A 65 0.97 -3.29 22.29
CA CYS A 65 0.53 -4.61 22.73
C CYS A 65 0.51 -4.70 24.26
N VAL A 66 -0.63 -5.13 24.81
CA VAL A 66 -0.78 -5.48 26.23
C VAL A 66 -1.29 -6.90 26.32
N ILE A 67 -0.66 -7.67 27.21
CA ILE A 67 -1.01 -9.05 27.53
C ILE A 67 -1.24 -9.10 29.03
N GLU A 68 -2.47 -9.40 29.44
CA GLU A 68 -2.89 -9.36 30.84
C GLU A 68 -2.15 -10.42 31.68
N ASN A 69 -1.95 -11.59 31.07
CA ASN A 69 -1.27 -12.72 31.70
C ASN A 69 -0.01 -13.11 30.93
N ASP A 70 0.93 -12.17 30.78
CA ASP A 70 2.27 -12.43 30.26
C ASP A 70 3.07 -13.32 31.24
N THR A 71 2.68 -14.59 31.28
CA THR A 71 3.21 -15.66 32.16
C THR A 71 4.37 -16.40 31.50
N GLY A 72 4.80 -15.96 30.31
CA GLY A 72 5.88 -16.58 29.53
C GLY A 72 7.27 -16.39 30.13
N PHE A 73 7.41 -15.66 31.24
CA PHE A 73 8.69 -15.48 31.91
C PHE A 73 9.14 -16.78 32.59
N VAL A 74 10.15 -17.42 31.99
CA VAL A 74 10.85 -18.56 32.58
C VAL A 74 12.18 -18.07 33.15
N PRO A 75 12.41 -18.12 34.48
CA PRO A 75 13.66 -17.66 35.07
C PRO A 75 14.83 -18.54 34.63
N THR A 76 15.86 -17.94 34.05
CA THR A 76 17.03 -18.66 33.51
C THR A 76 18.24 -18.55 34.43
N THR A 77 18.40 -17.40 35.09
CA THR A 77 19.49 -17.13 36.03
C THR A 77 19.09 -17.46 37.47
N ASP A 78 20.08 -17.66 38.34
CA ASP A 78 19.82 -17.96 39.75
C ASP A 78 19.19 -16.77 40.50
N GLU A 79 19.51 -15.54 40.09
CA GLU A 79 18.87 -14.32 40.61
C GLU A 79 17.38 -14.27 40.24
N GLU A 80 17.03 -14.57 38.98
CA GLU A 80 15.64 -14.61 38.54
C GLU A 80 14.84 -15.72 39.25
N LYS A 81 15.44 -16.91 39.42
CA LYS A 81 14.82 -18.01 40.16
C LYS A 81 14.57 -17.62 41.61
N GLN A 82 15.52 -16.94 42.24
CA GLN A 82 15.38 -16.42 43.61
C GLN A 82 14.24 -15.40 43.69
N LYS A 83 14.15 -14.46 42.74
CA LYS A 83 13.09 -13.45 42.71
C LYS A 83 11.69 -14.07 42.54
N VAL A 84 11.57 -15.10 41.69
CA VAL A 84 10.32 -15.88 41.57
C VAL A 84 10.00 -16.62 42.87
N ALA A 85 11.00 -17.22 43.53
CA ALA A 85 10.82 -17.90 44.81
C ALA A 85 10.43 -16.93 45.96
N GLU A 86 10.86 -15.67 45.90
CA GLU A 86 10.45 -14.57 46.78
C GLU A 86 8.99 -14.12 46.52
N GLY A 87 8.29 -14.71 45.54
CA GLY A 87 6.92 -14.39 45.17
C GLY A 87 6.80 -13.10 44.35
N LEU A 88 7.89 -12.63 43.75
CA LEU A 88 7.90 -11.49 42.82
C LEU A 88 7.62 -11.96 41.40
N VAL A 89 7.03 -11.07 40.61
CA VAL A 89 6.74 -11.27 39.19
C VAL A 89 7.46 -10.22 38.37
N LEU A 90 8.07 -10.61 37.24
CA LEU A 90 8.69 -9.69 36.32
C LEU A 90 7.60 -9.05 35.45
N PHE A 91 7.54 -7.71 35.43
CA PHE A 91 6.62 -6.95 34.59
C PHE A 91 7.33 -5.71 34.04
N GLN A 92 7.37 -5.56 32.71
CA GLN A 92 8.09 -4.48 32.01
C GLN A 92 9.54 -4.29 32.53
N GLY A 93 10.26 -5.40 32.70
CA GLY A 93 11.66 -5.41 33.16
C GLY A 93 11.86 -5.09 34.65
N LYS A 94 10.78 -5.05 35.47
CA LYS A 94 10.84 -4.79 36.92
C LYS A 94 10.24 -5.93 37.71
N TRP A 95 10.89 -6.31 38.81
CA TRP A 95 10.38 -7.27 39.78
C TRP A 95 9.39 -6.60 40.73
N LEU A 96 8.14 -7.03 40.71
CA LEU A 96 7.05 -6.45 41.48
C LEU A 96 6.35 -7.49 42.33
N ARG A 97 5.68 -7.06 43.40
CA ARG A 97 4.71 -7.93 44.09
C ARG A 97 3.48 -8.13 43.19
N PRO A 98 2.78 -9.28 43.25
CA PRO A 98 1.62 -9.55 42.39
C PRO A 98 0.57 -8.43 42.42
N GLY A 99 0.16 -7.95 43.59
CA GLY A 99 -0.82 -6.87 43.69
C GLY A 99 -0.35 -5.52 43.12
N GLU A 100 0.95 -5.23 43.13
CA GLU A 100 1.49 -4.03 42.48
C GLU A 100 1.53 -4.19 40.96
N ARG A 101 1.90 -5.38 40.46
CA ARG A 101 1.81 -5.73 39.04
C ARG A 101 0.37 -5.60 38.56
N ASP A 102 -0.58 -6.19 39.28
CA ASP A 102 -2.00 -6.21 38.92
C ASP A 102 -2.57 -4.77 38.85
N ALA A 103 -2.22 -3.90 39.81
CA ALA A 103 -2.65 -2.51 39.79
C ALA A 103 -2.06 -1.72 38.61
N ARG A 104 -0.77 -1.93 38.27
CA ARG A 104 -0.13 -1.29 37.11
C ARG A 104 -0.70 -1.80 35.79
N LEU A 105 -0.90 -3.11 35.70
CA LEU A 105 -1.49 -3.76 34.54
C LEU A 105 -2.92 -3.26 34.31
N TRP A 106 -3.74 -3.17 35.36
CA TRP A 106 -5.09 -2.63 35.25
C TRP A 106 -5.08 -1.20 34.68
N LYS A 107 -4.18 -0.34 35.18
CA LYS A 107 -4.02 1.03 34.65
C LYS A 107 -3.60 1.03 33.17
N LEU A 108 -2.65 0.16 32.81
CA LEU A 108 -2.17 0.02 31.43
C LEU A 108 -3.28 -0.46 30.49
N VAL A 109 -4.06 -1.46 30.90
CA VAL A 109 -5.21 -1.97 30.13
C VAL A 109 -6.27 -0.89 29.95
N GLU A 110 -6.59 -0.11 30.98
CA GLU A 110 -7.57 0.97 30.86
C GLU A 110 -7.06 2.12 29.96
N GLU A 111 -5.79 2.51 30.09
CA GLU A 111 -5.15 3.49 29.20
C GLU A 111 -5.16 3.01 27.74
N GLN A 112 -4.83 1.75 27.51
CA GLN A 112 -4.81 1.17 26.17
C GLN A 112 -6.23 1.02 25.60
N ARG A 113 -7.22 0.58 26.38
CA ARG A 113 -8.62 0.55 25.93
C ARG A 113 -9.11 1.92 25.49
N ALA A 114 -8.76 2.96 26.27
CA ALA A 114 -9.08 4.34 25.89
C ALA A 114 -8.35 4.76 24.60
N ALA A 115 -7.08 4.37 24.43
CA ALA A 115 -6.31 4.64 23.21
C ALA A 115 -6.87 3.91 21.98
N VAL A 116 -7.24 2.64 22.13
CA VAL A 116 -7.88 1.79 21.12
C VAL A 116 -9.22 2.37 20.69
N GLU A 117 -10.08 2.73 21.65
CA GLU A 117 -11.36 3.35 21.34
C GLU A 117 -11.16 4.69 20.63
N LYS A 118 -10.18 5.50 21.07
CA LYS A 118 -9.82 6.74 20.37
C LYS A 118 -9.35 6.46 18.93
N LEU A 119 -8.54 5.43 18.71
CA LEU A 119 -8.07 5.03 17.39
C LEU A 119 -9.24 4.59 16.49
N LYS A 120 -10.14 3.73 16.99
CA LYS A 120 -11.38 3.35 16.30
C LYS A 120 -12.22 4.56 15.92
N GLN A 121 -12.44 5.47 16.87
CA GLN A 121 -13.20 6.69 16.58
C GLN A 121 -12.51 7.55 15.53
N SER A 122 -11.17 7.66 15.54
CA SER A 122 -10.40 8.45 14.56
C SER A 122 -10.44 7.89 13.14
N ARG A 123 -10.75 6.59 12.98
CA ARG A 123 -10.90 5.95 11.66
C ARG A 123 -12.18 6.37 10.94
N LEU A 124 -13.18 6.87 11.66
CA LEU A 124 -14.42 7.38 11.08
C LEU A 124 -14.19 8.77 10.49
N TRP A 125 -14.57 8.99 9.23
CA TRP A 125 -14.39 10.29 8.57
C TRP A 125 -14.94 11.50 9.35
N ARG A 126 -16.06 11.32 10.05
CA ARG A 126 -16.65 12.37 10.91
C ARG A 126 -15.74 12.86 12.04
N ASN A 127 -14.79 12.02 12.47
CA ASN A 127 -13.86 12.26 13.57
C ASN A 127 -12.40 12.37 13.10
N ARG A 128 -12.19 12.48 11.78
CA ARG A 128 -10.85 12.54 11.16
C ARG A 128 -9.93 13.54 11.85
N THR A 129 -8.64 13.21 11.84
CA THR A 129 -7.61 14.13 12.33
C THR A 129 -7.45 15.28 11.34
N VAL A 130 -7.33 16.50 11.86
CA VAL A 130 -7.05 17.70 11.07
C VAL A 130 -5.73 18.30 11.53
N HIS A 131 -4.83 18.56 10.59
CA HIS A 131 -3.49 19.06 10.86
C HIS A 131 -3.04 20.04 9.77
N GLU A 132 -2.07 20.89 10.09
CA GLU A 132 -1.47 21.86 9.16
C GLU A 132 0.03 21.60 9.09
N SER A 133 0.52 21.23 7.90
CA SER A 133 1.94 21.11 7.64
C SER A 133 2.50 22.43 7.09
N LYS A 134 3.76 22.45 6.67
CA LYS A 134 4.36 23.64 6.05
C LYS A 134 3.63 24.02 4.76
N THR A 135 3.30 23.01 3.95
CA THR A 135 2.77 23.18 2.59
C THR A 135 1.28 22.82 2.47
N PHE A 136 0.77 21.95 3.34
CA PHE A 136 -0.53 21.31 3.19
C PHE A 136 -1.47 21.58 4.37
N SER A 137 -2.77 21.60 4.07
CA SER A 137 -3.83 21.44 5.05
C SER A 137 -4.30 19.99 4.94
N VAL A 138 -4.29 19.22 6.02
CA VAL A 138 -4.47 17.77 5.91
C VAL A 138 -5.58 17.27 6.81
N GLU A 139 -6.39 16.35 6.27
CA GLU A 139 -7.46 15.65 6.97
C GLU A 139 -7.29 14.14 6.75
N TYR A 140 -7.18 13.32 7.79
CA TYR A 140 -6.91 11.89 7.59
C TYR A 140 -7.55 10.99 8.63
N THR A 141 -7.85 9.76 8.20
CA THR A 141 -8.34 8.66 9.06
C THR A 141 -7.42 7.44 9.06
N VAL A 142 -6.39 7.43 8.20
CA VAL A 142 -5.32 6.41 8.26
C VAL A 142 -4.52 6.54 9.56
N PRO A 143 -3.84 5.47 10.01
CA PRO A 143 -3.00 5.54 11.20
C PRO A 143 -1.93 6.63 11.08
N PRO A 144 -1.58 7.32 12.19
CA PRO A 144 -0.55 8.36 12.16
C PRO A 144 0.78 7.91 11.51
N PRO A 145 1.34 6.71 11.80
CA PRO A 145 2.59 6.27 11.15
C PRO A 145 2.50 6.21 9.62
N VAL A 146 1.37 5.73 9.08
CA VAL A 146 1.11 5.67 7.63
C VAL A 146 1.03 7.08 7.04
N PHE A 147 0.30 7.98 7.71
CA PHE A 147 0.10 9.34 7.24
C PHE A 147 1.39 10.16 7.28
N GLU A 148 2.16 10.07 8.37
CA GLU A 148 3.37 10.84 8.58
C GLU A 148 4.42 10.56 7.50
N GLY A 149 4.66 9.28 7.17
CA GLY A 149 5.58 8.91 6.09
C GLY A 149 5.14 9.46 4.72
N SER A 150 3.83 9.43 4.44
CA SER A 150 3.27 9.98 3.20
C SER A 150 3.40 11.51 3.14
N LEU A 151 3.14 12.20 4.25
CA LEU A 151 3.25 13.65 4.36
C LEU A 151 4.69 14.13 4.19
N GLU A 152 5.65 13.48 4.86
CA GLU A 152 7.08 13.81 4.72
C GLU A 152 7.55 13.68 3.28
N ARG A 153 7.13 12.61 2.59
CA ARG A 153 7.41 12.40 1.18
C ARG A 153 6.81 13.51 0.31
N MET A 154 5.55 13.88 0.51
CA MET A 154 4.90 14.97 -0.23
C MET A 154 5.58 16.32 0.01
N GLU A 155 6.04 16.61 1.22
CA GLU A 155 6.77 17.85 1.55
C GLU A 155 8.13 17.90 0.84
N ALA A 156 8.89 16.80 0.85
CA ALA A 156 10.15 16.68 0.13
C ALA A 156 9.94 16.82 -1.38
N TYR A 157 8.90 16.19 -1.90
CA TYR A 157 8.48 16.29 -3.29
C TYR A 157 8.18 17.71 -3.70
N TYR A 158 7.28 18.37 -2.99
CA TYR A 158 6.92 19.76 -3.25
C TYR A 158 8.17 20.64 -3.29
N ALA A 159 9.05 20.50 -2.28
CA ALA A 159 10.27 21.29 -2.16
C ALA A 159 11.21 21.10 -3.36
N GLU A 160 11.41 19.87 -3.83
CA GLU A 160 12.27 19.60 -4.99
C GLU A 160 11.62 20.08 -6.29
N PHE A 161 10.33 19.88 -6.48
CA PHE A 161 9.63 20.31 -7.69
C PHE A 161 9.65 21.84 -7.85
N VAL A 162 9.26 22.59 -6.82
CA VAL A 162 9.24 24.07 -6.90
C VAL A 162 10.64 24.64 -7.13
N LYS A 163 11.68 23.98 -6.59
CA LYS A 163 13.09 24.34 -6.79
C LYS A 163 13.54 24.05 -8.22
N ARG A 164 13.34 22.81 -8.72
CA ARG A 164 13.75 22.38 -10.07
C ARG A 164 13.09 23.22 -11.15
N TRP A 165 11.79 23.42 -11.05
CA TRP A 165 10.99 24.13 -12.05
C TRP A 165 10.91 25.64 -11.82
N LYS A 166 11.50 26.14 -10.72
CA LYS A 166 11.50 27.56 -10.33
C LYS A 166 10.07 28.13 -10.25
N ILE A 167 9.15 27.34 -9.70
CA ILE A 167 7.74 27.68 -9.52
C ILE A 167 7.53 28.16 -8.08
N LYS A 168 6.52 29.01 -7.87
CA LYS A 168 6.07 29.40 -6.54
C LYS A 168 4.56 29.29 -6.49
N ARG A 169 4.02 28.77 -5.39
CA ARG A 169 2.57 28.85 -5.12
C ARG A 169 2.14 30.32 -5.09
N PRO A 170 1.08 30.71 -5.83
CA PRO A 170 0.48 32.03 -5.73
C PRO A 170 0.10 32.36 -4.28
N ARG A 171 0.14 33.63 -3.89
CA ARG A 171 -0.08 34.04 -2.48
C ARG A 171 -1.55 33.90 -2.07
N GLU A 172 -2.43 34.12 -3.03
CA GLU A 172 -3.87 34.03 -2.98
C GLU A 172 -4.38 32.58 -3.00
N LEU A 173 -3.54 31.63 -3.41
CA LEU A 173 -3.91 30.23 -3.44
C LEU A 173 -3.73 29.61 -2.06
N ASP A 174 -4.80 29.04 -1.53
CA ASP A 174 -4.78 28.27 -0.28
C ASP A 174 -3.78 27.11 -0.33
N LYS A 175 -3.48 26.51 0.83
CA LYS A 175 -2.69 25.28 0.85
C LYS A 175 -3.50 24.18 0.14
N LEU A 176 -2.81 23.26 -0.53
CA LEU A 176 -3.48 22.06 -1.02
C LEU A 176 -4.09 21.32 0.17
N LYS A 177 -5.38 21.00 0.06
CA LYS A 177 -6.07 20.17 1.04
C LYS A 177 -5.83 18.70 0.71
N VAL A 178 -5.13 17.97 1.57
CA VAL A 178 -4.87 16.54 1.38
C VAL A 178 -5.81 15.75 2.29
N ARG A 179 -6.53 14.79 1.70
CA ARG A 179 -7.47 13.93 2.41
C ARG A 179 -7.07 12.47 2.24
N PHE A 180 -6.76 11.80 3.34
CA PHE A 180 -6.27 10.42 3.33
C PHE A 180 -7.22 9.50 4.11
N TYR A 181 -7.90 8.60 3.40
CA TYR A 181 -8.95 7.74 3.93
C TYR A 181 -8.42 6.33 4.20
N ALA A 182 -8.69 5.80 5.40
CA ALA A 182 -8.44 4.40 5.73
C ALA A 182 -9.49 3.44 5.17
N ASP A 183 -10.73 3.93 5.03
CA ASP A 183 -11.89 3.12 4.66
C ASP A 183 -12.36 3.48 3.24
N PRO A 184 -12.53 2.49 2.34
CA PRO A 184 -12.96 2.74 0.98
C PRO A 184 -14.41 3.25 0.89
N GLN A 185 -15.30 2.83 1.79
CA GLN A 185 -16.68 3.31 1.82
C GLN A 185 -16.74 4.80 2.17
N ASP A 186 -15.96 5.24 3.18
CA ASP A 186 -15.83 6.66 3.51
C ASP A 186 -15.30 7.44 2.29
N PHE A 187 -14.26 6.93 1.63
CA PHE A 187 -13.71 7.54 0.42
C PHE A 187 -14.78 7.69 -0.67
N TYR A 188 -15.48 6.62 -1.04
CA TYR A 188 -16.51 6.67 -2.09
C TYR A 188 -17.71 7.55 -1.70
N GLN A 189 -18.15 7.50 -0.44
CA GLN A 189 -19.28 8.30 0.03
C GLN A 189 -18.96 9.80 0.06
N VAL A 190 -17.76 10.16 0.52
CA VAL A 190 -17.35 11.57 0.66
C VAL A 190 -17.01 12.18 -0.70
N THR A 191 -16.41 11.41 -1.60
CA THR A 191 -15.92 11.91 -2.89
C THR A 191 -16.90 11.71 -4.04
N GLY A 192 -17.82 10.75 -3.94
CA GLY A 192 -18.70 10.33 -5.03
C GLY A 192 -17.99 9.53 -6.13
N MET A 193 -16.74 9.12 -5.92
CA MET A 193 -15.98 8.34 -6.91
C MET A 193 -16.47 6.89 -7.03
N SER A 194 -16.26 6.32 -8.21
CA SER A 194 -16.53 4.90 -8.47
C SER A 194 -15.54 3.99 -7.75
N ARG A 195 -15.94 2.74 -7.52
CA ARG A 195 -15.07 1.70 -6.96
C ARG A 195 -13.82 1.50 -7.82
N GLY A 196 -12.68 1.31 -7.18
CA GLY A 196 -11.38 1.08 -7.83
C GLY A 196 -10.51 2.33 -8.04
N VAL A 197 -11.03 3.54 -7.77
CA VAL A 197 -10.21 4.76 -7.72
C VAL A 197 -9.42 4.77 -6.40
N LEU A 198 -8.09 4.91 -6.48
CA LEU A 198 -7.21 4.99 -5.30
C LEU A 198 -6.87 6.43 -4.91
N ALA A 199 -6.75 7.34 -5.88
CA ALA A 199 -6.56 8.75 -5.60
C ALA A 199 -7.05 9.59 -6.78
N PHE A 200 -7.31 10.87 -6.54
CA PHE A 200 -7.52 11.86 -7.60
C PHE A 200 -7.24 13.29 -7.12
N PHE A 201 -6.84 14.16 -8.03
CA PHE A 201 -6.69 15.60 -7.81
C PHE A 201 -7.93 16.39 -8.27
N GLU A 202 -8.40 17.32 -7.43
CA GLU A 202 -9.51 18.24 -7.70
C GLU A 202 -8.99 19.66 -8.02
N PRO A 203 -8.87 20.06 -9.31
CA PRO A 203 -8.23 21.32 -9.72
C PRO A 203 -9.17 22.52 -9.86
N TYR A 204 -10.47 22.34 -9.61
CA TYR A 204 -11.49 23.30 -10.09
C TYR A 204 -11.70 24.49 -9.16
N GLU A 205 -11.75 24.27 -7.85
CA GLU A 205 -12.05 25.31 -6.86
C GLU A 205 -11.05 25.29 -5.70
N PRO A 206 -10.42 26.43 -5.36
CA PRO A 206 -9.64 26.56 -4.14
C PRO A 206 -10.48 26.37 -2.85
N PRO A 207 -9.90 25.80 -1.78
CA PRO A 207 -8.63 25.10 -1.78
C PRO A 207 -8.73 23.84 -2.66
N TYR A 208 -7.77 23.69 -3.59
CA TYR A 208 -7.64 22.46 -4.38
C TYR A 208 -7.44 21.28 -3.44
N ARG A 209 -7.83 20.08 -3.89
CA ARG A 209 -7.85 18.90 -3.03
C ARG A 209 -7.13 17.73 -3.68
N LEU A 210 -6.35 17.01 -2.88
CA LEU A 210 -5.83 15.69 -3.22
C LEU A 210 -6.55 14.69 -2.32
N GLN A 211 -7.20 13.70 -2.93
CA GLN A 211 -8.01 12.70 -2.24
C GLN A 211 -7.35 11.34 -2.43
N VAL A 212 -7.07 10.60 -1.35
CA VAL A 212 -6.30 9.36 -1.39
C VAL A 212 -6.94 8.30 -0.51
N TYR A 213 -7.24 7.14 -1.06
CA TYR A 213 -7.62 5.94 -0.33
C TYR A 213 -6.40 5.06 -0.09
N TYR A 214 -6.20 4.63 1.17
CA TYR A 214 -5.14 3.71 1.55
C TYR A 214 -5.53 2.26 1.30
N ASP A 215 -5.10 1.72 0.16
CA ASP A 215 -5.19 0.28 -0.10
C ASP A 215 -4.09 -0.45 0.68
N ARG A 216 -4.49 -1.12 1.78
CA ARG A 216 -3.59 -1.92 2.62
C ARG A 216 -3.00 -3.11 1.88
N LEU A 217 -3.68 -3.61 0.84
CA LEU A 217 -3.19 -4.75 0.04
C LEU A 217 -2.10 -4.31 -0.93
N ASP A 218 -2.11 -3.06 -1.38
CA ASP A 218 -1.09 -2.47 -2.26
C ASP A 218 -0.67 -1.05 -1.80
N PRO A 219 0.02 -0.90 -0.65
CA PRO A 219 0.43 0.40 -0.12
C PRO A 219 1.30 1.20 -1.09
N LEU A 220 2.10 0.50 -1.90
CA LEU A 220 2.99 1.11 -2.87
C LEU A 220 2.27 1.53 -4.15
N GLY A 221 1.24 0.77 -4.56
CA GLY A 221 0.30 1.18 -5.58
C GLY A 221 -0.47 2.44 -5.17
N THR A 222 -0.92 2.51 -3.91
CA THR A 222 -1.51 3.73 -3.32
C THR A 222 -0.53 4.89 -3.42
N GLU A 223 0.70 4.71 -2.94
CA GLU A 223 1.72 5.76 -2.92
C GLU A 223 2.01 6.31 -4.33
N ARG A 224 2.25 5.42 -5.30
CA ARG A 224 2.51 5.83 -6.68
C ARG A 224 1.34 6.62 -7.25
N THR A 225 0.10 6.16 -7.02
CA THR A 225 -1.10 6.85 -7.50
C THR A 225 -1.25 8.21 -6.83
N MET A 226 -1.00 8.31 -5.52
CA MET A 226 -0.97 9.58 -4.80
C MET A 226 0.06 10.54 -5.40
N LEU A 227 1.27 10.09 -5.71
CA LEU A 227 2.31 10.93 -6.31
C LEU A 227 2.00 11.35 -7.74
N HIS A 228 1.36 10.48 -8.54
CA HIS A 228 0.84 10.84 -9.87
C HIS A 228 -0.15 12.00 -9.77
N GLU A 229 -1.18 11.85 -8.93
CA GLU A 229 -2.21 12.87 -8.74
C GLU A 229 -1.66 14.16 -8.12
N PHE A 230 -0.72 14.02 -7.19
CA PHE A 230 0.02 15.15 -6.64
C PHE A 230 0.86 15.87 -7.71
N GLY A 231 1.36 15.13 -8.70
CA GLY A 231 1.97 15.66 -9.92
C GLY A 231 1.07 16.68 -10.61
N HIS A 232 -0.22 16.39 -10.80
CA HIS A 232 -1.17 17.35 -11.41
C HIS A 232 -1.32 18.64 -10.59
N TYR A 233 -1.31 18.56 -9.26
CA TYR A 233 -1.28 19.77 -8.44
C TYR A 233 -0.03 20.60 -8.71
N LEU A 234 1.15 19.96 -8.75
CA LEU A 234 2.41 20.64 -9.01
C LEU A 234 2.43 21.28 -10.41
N GLN A 235 1.82 20.65 -11.40
CA GLN A 235 1.63 21.21 -12.73
C GLN A 235 0.72 22.45 -12.70
N LYS A 236 -0.38 22.40 -11.94
CA LYS A 236 -1.31 23.53 -11.74
C LYS A 236 -0.64 24.75 -11.10
N LEU A 237 0.46 24.57 -10.37
CA LEU A 237 1.24 25.69 -9.83
C LEU A 237 2.07 26.43 -10.88
N VAL A 238 2.30 25.85 -12.08
CA VAL A 238 2.99 26.55 -13.17
C VAL A 238 2.17 27.77 -13.62
N ASP A 239 0.87 27.55 -13.81
CA ASP A 239 -0.15 28.53 -14.15
C ASP A 239 -1.52 27.95 -13.75
N THR A 240 -2.21 28.62 -12.82
CA THR A 240 -3.47 28.11 -12.25
C THR A 240 -4.63 28.18 -13.22
N GLU A 241 -4.54 28.98 -14.29
CA GLU A 241 -5.58 29.10 -15.31
C GLU A 241 -5.32 28.17 -16.51
N PHE A 242 -4.12 27.59 -16.59
CA PHE A 242 -3.76 26.68 -17.66
C PHE A 242 -4.14 25.24 -17.33
N HIS A 243 -4.69 24.55 -18.33
CA HIS A 243 -4.90 23.11 -18.30
C HIS A 243 -3.92 22.48 -19.28
N TYR A 244 -3.01 21.66 -18.76
CA TYR A 244 -2.10 20.92 -19.62
C TYR A 244 -2.89 19.94 -20.49
N PRO A 245 -2.55 19.81 -21.78
CA PRO A 245 -3.08 18.71 -22.58
C PRO A 245 -2.61 17.38 -22.01
N HIS A 246 -3.40 16.33 -22.28
CA HIS A 246 -3.20 14.96 -21.76
C HIS A 246 -1.75 14.50 -21.94
N TRP A 247 -1.19 14.58 -23.15
CA TRP A 247 0.26 14.68 -23.35
C TRP A 247 0.67 16.17 -23.45
N PRO A 248 1.68 16.64 -22.69
CA PRO A 248 2.57 15.88 -21.81
C PRO A 248 2.12 15.76 -20.34
N GLY A 249 0.92 16.24 -19.98
CA GLY A 249 0.45 16.33 -18.58
C GLY A 249 0.47 14.99 -17.82
N GLU A 250 -0.26 13.98 -18.29
CA GLU A 250 -0.32 12.64 -17.70
C GLU A 250 1.05 11.96 -17.70
N SER A 251 1.77 12.05 -18.81
CA SER A 251 3.08 11.43 -18.97
C SER A 251 4.12 11.99 -18.02
N LEU A 252 4.06 13.31 -17.75
CA LEU A 252 4.96 13.94 -16.81
C LEU A 252 4.58 13.60 -15.37
N ALA A 253 3.28 13.49 -15.04
CA ALA A 253 2.81 12.99 -13.75
C ALA A 253 3.29 11.55 -13.50
N GLU A 254 3.18 10.67 -14.50
CA GLU A 254 3.70 9.29 -14.44
C GLU A 254 5.21 9.25 -14.20
N TYR A 255 5.99 10.04 -14.94
CA TYR A 255 7.46 10.13 -14.75
C TYR A 255 7.80 10.50 -13.30
N PHE A 256 7.08 11.47 -12.77
CA PHE A 256 7.28 12.02 -11.44
C PHE A 256 6.71 11.13 -10.32
N SER A 257 5.78 10.22 -10.62
CA SER A 257 5.23 9.25 -9.66
C SER A 257 6.26 8.22 -9.17
N THR A 258 7.41 8.13 -9.85
CA THR A 258 8.50 7.19 -9.54
C THR A 258 9.53 7.73 -8.53
N ALA A 259 9.30 8.91 -7.97
CA ALA A 259 10.25 9.53 -7.07
C ALA A 259 10.51 8.66 -5.82
N VAL A 260 11.78 8.44 -5.51
CA VAL A 260 12.22 7.64 -4.35
C VAL A 260 12.50 8.56 -3.17
N PHE A 261 11.87 8.27 -2.04
CA PHE A 261 12.07 9.00 -0.80
C PHE A 261 12.99 8.22 0.14
N ASP A 262 14.03 8.87 0.64
CA ASP A 262 14.88 8.35 1.70
C ASP A 262 14.43 8.94 3.04
N PRO A 263 13.82 8.14 3.93
CA PRO A 263 13.34 8.62 5.22
C PRO A 263 14.47 9.02 6.19
N ALA A 264 15.68 8.46 6.04
CA ALA A 264 16.81 8.78 6.91
C ALA A 264 17.37 10.18 6.62
N THR A 265 17.44 10.55 5.34
CA THR A 265 17.92 11.87 4.91
C THR A 265 16.81 12.88 4.65
N LYS A 266 15.54 12.43 4.67
CA LYS A 266 14.34 13.18 4.27
C LYS A 266 14.49 13.80 2.87
N SER A 267 15.16 13.09 1.97
CA SER A 267 15.47 13.56 0.63
C SER A 267 14.69 12.77 -0.42
N LEU A 268 14.43 13.43 -1.56
CA LEU A 268 13.74 12.83 -2.69
C LEU A 268 14.71 12.74 -3.87
N THR A 269 14.76 11.57 -4.49
CA THR A 269 15.49 11.34 -5.75
C THR A 269 14.48 11.15 -6.88
N ILE A 270 14.59 11.98 -7.92
CA ILE A 270 13.76 11.88 -9.12
C ILE A 270 14.69 11.52 -10.28
N GLU A 271 14.96 10.22 -10.40
CA GLU A 271 15.72 9.63 -11.49
C GLU A 271 14.79 8.98 -12.51
N PRO A 272 15.23 8.79 -13.77
CA PRO A 272 14.43 8.15 -14.81
C PRO A 272 14.28 6.65 -14.51
N MET A 273 13.43 6.31 -13.54
CA MET A 273 13.07 4.92 -13.25
C MET A 273 12.14 4.37 -14.32
N VAL A 274 12.35 3.11 -14.67
CA VAL A 274 11.51 2.40 -15.64
C VAL A 274 10.18 2.05 -14.96
N LEU A 275 9.06 2.52 -15.52
CA LEU A 275 7.74 2.01 -15.18
C LEU A 275 7.54 0.69 -15.92
N GLU A 276 7.98 -0.39 -15.29
CA GLU A 276 8.02 -1.72 -15.90
C GLU A 276 6.63 -2.22 -16.33
N ASP A 277 5.57 -1.85 -15.60
CA ASP A 277 4.19 -2.14 -16.01
C ASP A 277 3.75 -1.38 -17.27
N ARG A 278 4.25 -0.15 -17.49
CA ARG A 278 4.03 0.61 -18.74
C ARG A 278 4.89 0.04 -19.88
N LEU A 279 6.13 -0.34 -19.60
CA LEU A 279 7.04 -0.92 -20.59
C LEU A 279 6.50 -2.24 -21.16
N VAL A 280 5.95 -3.12 -20.32
CA VAL A 280 5.34 -4.39 -20.76
C VAL A 280 4.16 -4.16 -21.71
N GLN A 281 3.37 -3.13 -21.42
CA GLN A 281 2.27 -2.69 -22.26
C GLN A 281 2.78 -2.17 -23.62
N ILE A 282 3.82 -1.34 -23.63
CA ILE A 282 4.46 -0.88 -24.88
C ILE A 282 5.08 -2.05 -25.68
N HIS A 283 5.79 -2.98 -25.03
CA HIS A 283 6.36 -4.14 -25.71
C HIS A 283 5.28 -5.03 -26.33
N ARG A 284 4.11 -5.13 -25.69
CA ARG A 284 2.94 -5.79 -26.27
C ARG A 284 2.44 -5.05 -27.51
N ASP A 285 2.28 -3.72 -27.44
CA ASP A 285 1.84 -2.93 -28.59
C ASP A 285 2.81 -3.15 -29.78
N ILE A 286 4.12 -3.15 -29.51
CA ILE A 286 5.17 -3.46 -30.50
C ILE A 286 5.02 -4.88 -31.09
N GLU A 287 4.77 -5.90 -30.27
CA GLU A 287 4.53 -7.28 -30.71
C GLU A 287 3.29 -7.39 -31.62
N GLU A 288 2.25 -6.58 -31.35
CA GLU A 288 1.00 -6.53 -32.11
C GLU A 288 1.11 -5.61 -33.35
N GLY A 289 2.26 -4.94 -33.55
CA GLY A 289 2.51 -4.02 -34.66
C GLY A 289 1.91 -2.63 -34.45
N GLU A 290 1.46 -2.32 -33.23
CA GLU A 290 0.88 -1.05 -32.83
C GLU A 290 1.98 -0.10 -32.35
N TRP A 291 2.46 0.76 -33.25
CA TRP A 291 3.44 1.79 -32.93
C TRP A 291 2.76 3.15 -32.81
N VAL A 292 3.14 3.93 -31.80
CA VAL A 292 2.69 5.32 -31.66
C VAL A 292 3.74 6.28 -32.23
N GLY A 293 3.33 7.07 -33.23
CA GLY A 293 4.18 8.10 -33.82
C GLY A 293 4.38 9.31 -32.91
N LEU A 294 5.54 9.95 -33.00
CA LEU A 294 5.90 11.13 -32.21
C LEU A 294 5.00 12.32 -32.52
N GLU A 295 4.73 12.61 -33.80
CA GLU A 295 3.81 13.69 -34.18
C GLU A 295 2.40 13.44 -33.64
N GLN A 296 1.93 12.19 -33.76
CA GLN A 296 0.64 11.75 -33.24
C GLN A 296 0.58 11.95 -31.71
N MET A 297 1.61 11.53 -30.98
CA MET A 297 1.71 11.73 -29.53
C MET A 297 1.60 13.22 -29.16
N ILE A 298 2.42 14.06 -29.79
CA ILE A 298 2.51 15.50 -29.46
C ILE A 298 1.20 16.24 -29.71
N ARG A 299 0.45 15.85 -30.75
CA ARG A 299 -0.82 16.50 -31.12
C ARG A 299 -2.01 16.14 -30.22
N GLY A 300 -1.81 15.32 -29.18
CA GLY A 300 -2.87 14.87 -28.27
C GLY A 300 -3.21 13.38 -28.41
N GLY A 301 -2.22 12.56 -28.81
CA GLY A 301 -2.38 11.12 -29.00
C GLY A 301 -3.28 10.74 -30.18
N ASN A 302 -3.74 9.48 -30.22
CA ASN A 302 -4.82 8.99 -31.10
C ASN A 302 -6.22 9.15 -30.47
N GLY A 303 -6.37 9.96 -29.43
CA GLY A 303 -7.57 9.97 -28.59
C GLY A 303 -7.72 8.73 -27.70
N ASN A 304 -6.65 7.93 -27.54
CA ASN A 304 -6.58 6.84 -26.57
C ASN A 304 -5.79 7.30 -25.33
N GLU A 305 -6.50 7.58 -24.23
CA GLU A 305 -5.90 8.02 -22.96
C GLU A 305 -4.81 7.07 -22.47
N TYR A 306 -4.95 5.76 -22.73
CA TYR A 306 -3.94 4.74 -22.39
C TYR A 306 -2.54 5.03 -22.97
N HIS A 307 -2.45 5.58 -24.19
CA HIS A 307 -1.15 5.86 -24.81
C HIS A 307 -0.41 7.00 -24.12
N ASP A 308 -1.11 7.91 -23.45
CA ASP A 308 -0.47 9.01 -22.73
C ASP A 308 0.24 8.52 -21.46
N TYR A 309 -0.34 7.54 -20.77
CA TYR A 309 0.26 6.89 -19.59
C TYR A 309 1.39 5.92 -19.94
N THR A 310 1.38 5.34 -21.15
CA THR A 310 2.37 4.34 -21.60
C THR A 310 3.41 4.95 -22.53
N TRP A 311 3.13 5.05 -23.82
CA TRP A 311 4.03 5.62 -24.81
C TRP A 311 4.40 7.06 -24.46
N GLY A 312 3.45 7.87 -24.00
CA GLY A 312 3.68 9.25 -23.57
C GLY A 312 4.68 9.32 -22.41
N TRP A 313 4.51 8.49 -21.38
CA TRP A 313 5.50 8.32 -20.32
C TRP A 313 6.87 7.96 -20.88
N SER A 314 6.96 6.98 -21.79
CA SER A 314 8.24 6.55 -22.34
C SER A 314 8.95 7.65 -23.14
N LEU A 315 8.19 8.55 -23.80
CA LEU A 315 8.73 9.72 -24.49
C LEU A 315 9.24 10.75 -23.48
N VAL A 316 8.49 11.03 -22.42
CA VAL A 316 8.95 11.92 -21.34
C VAL A 316 10.19 11.35 -20.67
N HIS A 317 10.21 10.05 -20.38
CA HIS A 317 11.34 9.32 -19.82
C HIS A 317 12.57 9.44 -20.73
N PHE A 318 12.41 9.21 -22.04
CA PHE A 318 13.46 9.38 -23.04
C PHE A 318 14.02 10.82 -23.05
N LEU A 319 13.15 11.83 -23.05
CA LEU A 319 13.53 13.24 -23.15
C LEU A 319 14.13 13.78 -21.85
N MET A 320 13.61 13.38 -20.69
CA MET A 320 14.03 13.86 -19.37
C MET A 320 15.25 13.10 -18.83
N GLY A 321 15.43 11.84 -19.22
CA GLY A 321 16.59 11.02 -18.83
C GLY A 321 17.91 11.43 -19.49
N ARG A 322 17.89 12.38 -20.43
CA ARG A 322 19.03 12.79 -21.25
C ARG A 322 19.36 14.28 -21.05
N PRO A 323 20.58 14.66 -20.62
CA PRO A 323 20.95 16.05 -20.36
C PRO A 323 20.73 17.00 -21.56
N GLU A 324 20.91 16.50 -22.78
CA GLU A 324 20.79 17.25 -24.04
C GLU A 324 19.36 17.59 -24.44
N THR A 325 18.37 16.83 -23.96
CA THR A 325 16.94 17.04 -24.23
C THR A 325 16.17 17.52 -23.01
N ALA A 326 16.58 17.19 -21.79
CA ALA A 326 15.83 17.47 -20.57
C ALA A 326 15.52 18.96 -20.42
N LYS A 327 16.53 19.83 -20.51
CA LYS A 327 16.33 21.30 -20.40
C LYS A 327 15.43 21.86 -21.49
N LYS A 328 15.49 21.29 -22.70
CA LYS A 328 14.64 21.72 -23.82
C LYS A 328 13.20 21.30 -23.60
N PHE A 329 12.98 20.07 -23.13
CA PHE A 329 11.65 19.59 -22.78
C PHE A 329 11.06 20.36 -21.59
N GLU A 330 11.84 20.65 -20.54
CA GLU A 330 11.41 21.51 -19.43
C GLU A 330 11.01 22.91 -19.93
N GLY A 331 11.79 23.47 -20.88
CA GLY A 331 11.48 24.74 -21.56
C GLY A 331 10.17 24.67 -22.36
N PHE A 332 9.98 23.62 -23.16
CA PHE A 332 8.74 23.33 -23.87
C PHE A 332 7.55 23.25 -22.92
N TYR A 333 7.67 22.45 -21.86
CA TYR A 333 6.61 22.21 -20.89
C TYR A 333 6.16 23.53 -20.23
N LEU A 334 7.09 24.32 -19.69
CA LEU A 334 6.78 25.64 -19.13
C LEU A 334 6.26 26.62 -20.20
N GLY A 335 6.74 26.46 -21.44
CA GLY A 335 6.31 27.23 -22.60
C GLY A 335 4.85 27.00 -22.96
N LEU A 336 4.29 25.80 -22.74
CA LEU A 336 2.88 25.52 -23.02
C LEU A 336 1.95 26.46 -22.23
N ALA A 337 2.21 26.62 -20.93
CA ALA A 337 1.42 27.50 -20.08
C ALA A 337 1.69 28.99 -20.35
N ARG A 338 2.96 29.35 -20.58
CA ARG A 338 3.38 30.77 -20.62
C ARG A 338 3.32 31.42 -22.00
N ASN A 339 3.40 30.63 -23.07
CA ASN A 339 3.47 31.13 -24.44
C ASN A 339 2.07 31.21 -25.07
N ARG A 340 1.51 32.43 -25.12
CA ARG A 340 0.22 32.69 -25.78
C ARG A 340 0.19 32.34 -27.26
N ALA A 341 1.35 32.14 -27.90
CA ALA A 341 1.43 31.71 -29.30
C ALA A 341 1.04 30.23 -29.50
N VAL A 342 0.99 29.40 -28.45
CA VAL A 342 0.60 27.98 -28.53
C VAL A 342 -0.77 27.82 -29.19
N ALA A 343 -1.75 28.66 -28.82
CA ALA A 343 -3.09 28.65 -29.41
C ALA A 343 -3.11 28.97 -30.92
N ARG A 344 -2.11 29.71 -31.41
CA ARG A 344 -1.98 30.11 -32.81
C ARG A 344 -1.11 29.16 -33.63
N GLU A 345 0.00 28.70 -33.06
CA GLU A 345 1.05 27.94 -33.75
C GLU A 345 0.87 26.42 -33.61
N GLY A 346 0.11 25.98 -32.59
CA GLY A 346 -0.10 24.57 -32.28
C GLY A 346 1.06 23.95 -31.48
N ILE A 347 0.73 22.94 -30.67
CA ILE A 347 1.67 22.28 -29.75
C ILE A 347 2.90 21.68 -30.46
N LEU A 348 2.72 21.09 -31.64
CA LEU A 348 3.84 20.51 -32.41
C LEU A 348 4.86 21.55 -32.83
N ALA A 349 4.41 22.72 -33.31
CA ALA A 349 5.32 23.78 -33.74
C ALA A 349 6.15 24.32 -32.57
N VAL A 350 5.52 24.47 -31.40
CA VAL A 350 6.21 24.88 -30.17
C VAL A 350 7.20 23.81 -29.71
N PHE A 351 6.80 22.54 -29.74
CA PHE A 351 7.71 21.42 -29.46
C PHE A 351 8.93 21.43 -30.38
N GLN A 352 8.71 21.48 -31.69
CA GLN A 352 9.80 21.50 -32.68
C GLN A 352 10.75 22.68 -32.45
N LYS A 353 10.20 23.87 -32.17
CA LYS A 353 10.99 25.07 -31.88
C LYS A 353 11.89 24.90 -30.65
N GLU A 354 11.32 24.46 -29.52
CA GLU A 354 12.06 24.30 -28.26
C GLU A 354 13.08 23.14 -28.33
N MET A 355 12.72 22.06 -29.01
CA MET A 355 13.61 20.92 -29.22
C MET A 355 14.72 21.22 -30.26
N GLY A 356 14.53 22.26 -31.08
CA GLY A 356 15.46 22.67 -32.14
C GLY A 356 15.34 21.85 -33.43
N LEU A 357 14.16 21.25 -33.67
CA LEU A 357 13.84 20.46 -34.85
C LEU A 357 13.39 21.39 -35.96
N LYS A 358 14.19 21.52 -37.03
CA LYS A 358 13.97 22.51 -38.10
C LYS A 358 13.34 21.90 -39.35
N LYS A 359 13.46 20.58 -39.51
CA LYS A 359 13.00 19.82 -40.68
C LYS A 359 12.27 18.57 -40.23
N ASP A 360 11.38 18.05 -41.06
CA ASP A 360 10.68 16.79 -40.77
C ASP A 360 11.64 15.61 -40.58
N ALA A 361 12.82 15.66 -41.20
CA ALA A 361 13.87 14.66 -41.02
C ALA A 361 14.38 14.64 -39.57
N ASP A 362 14.42 15.79 -38.89
CA ASP A 362 14.85 15.90 -37.48
C ASP A 362 13.79 15.26 -36.56
N LEU A 363 12.51 15.49 -36.84
CA LEU A 363 11.40 14.88 -36.10
C LEU A 363 11.40 13.36 -36.26
N ARG A 364 11.56 12.85 -37.48
CA ARG A 364 11.68 11.40 -37.74
C ARG A 364 12.93 10.79 -37.12
N ALA A 365 14.02 11.55 -37.00
CA ALA A 365 15.23 11.06 -36.33
C ALA A 365 15.00 10.93 -34.82
N LEU A 366 14.31 11.90 -34.21
CA LEU A 366 13.93 11.84 -32.79
C LEU A 366 12.96 10.68 -32.52
N GLU A 367 11.96 10.48 -33.38
CA GLU A 367 11.02 9.36 -33.29
C GLU A 367 11.74 8.01 -33.33
N ARG A 368 12.63 7.79 -34.31
CA ARG A 368 13.42 6.56 -34.38
C ARG A 368 14.28 6.34 -33.14
N ALA A 369 14.97 7.38 -32.67
CA ALA A 369 15.80 7.27 -31.47
C ALA A 369 14.97 6.91 -30.21
N TRP A 370 13.76 7.45 -30.09
CA TRP A 370 12.84 7.10 -29.02
C TRP A 370 12.30 5.68 -29.17
N HIS A 371 11.93 5.25 -30.38
CA HIS A 371 11.48 3.87 -30.62
C HIS A 371 12.57 2.85 -30.35
N ASP A 372 13.79 3.08 -30.83
CA ASP A 372 14.97 2.25 -30.56
C ASP A 372 15.24 2.20 -29.04
N TYR A 373 15.13 3.33 -28.35
CA TYR A 373 15.26 3.39 -26.89
C TYR A 373 14.28 2.48 -26.16
N VAL A 374 12.98 2.58 -26.47
CA VAL A 374 11.95 1.81 -25.75
C VAL A 374 12.03 0.31 -26.08
N LYS A 375 12.42 -0.01 -27.31
CA LYS A 375 12.51 -1.39 -27.79
C LYS A 375 13.78 -2.10 -27.32
N ASP A 376 14.93 -1.42 -27.44
CA ASP A 376 16.24 -2.06 -27.34
C ASP A 376 17.03 -1.66 -26.08
N GLU A 377 16.75 -0.50 -25.47
CA GLU A 377 17.46 -0.03 -24.26
C GLU A 377 16.66 -0.21 -22.96
N LEU A 378 15.34 -0.07 -23.00
CA LEU A 378 14.50 -0.26 -21.82
C LEU A 378 14.20 -1.74 -21.56
N THR A 379 14.48 -2.19 -20.34
CA THR A 379 14.30 -3.58 -19.92
C THR A 379 13.58 -3.68 -18.58
N VAL A 380 12.66 -4.64 -18.45
CA VAL A 380 12.15 -5.09 -17.15
C VAL A 380 13.24 -5.91 -16.48
N THR A 381 13.72 -5.45 -15.32
CA THR A 381 14.90 -6.05 -14.66
C THR A 381 14.72 -6.27 -13.18
N SER A 382 13.81 -5.51 -12.54
CA SER A 382 13.56 -5.70 -11.11
C SER A 382 12.64 -6.90 -10.88
N SER A 383 12.83 -7.61 -9.77
CA SER A 383 11.96 -8.71 -9.34
C SER A 383 10.49 -8.27 -9.28
N ARG A 384 10.25 -7.06 -8.75
CA ARG A 384 8.94 -6.41 -8.72
C ARG A 384 8.42 -6.06 -10.11
N GLY A 385 9.28 -5.64 -11.01
CA GLY A 385 8.98 -5.39 -12.41
C GLY A 385 8.43 -6.59 -13.11
N LEU A 386 9.12 -7.72 -12.94
CA LEU A 386 8.71 -9.03 -13.42
C LEU A 386 7.36 -9.43 -12.82
N ALA A 387 7.13 -9.23 -11.52
CA ALA A 387 5.83 -9.51 -10.88
C ALA A 387 4.69 -8.63 -11.43
N ARG A 388 4.96 -7.34 -11.68
CA ARG A 388 3.99 -6.42 -12.31
C ARG A 388 3.74 -6.80 -13.77
N ALA A 389 4.78 -7.18 -14.50
CA ALA A 389 4.69 -7.69 -15.86
C ALA A 389 3.84 -8.95 -15.92
N ALA A 390 4.02 -9.86 -14.96
CA ALA A 390 3.24 -11.07 -14.81
C ALA A 390 1.75 -10.76 -14.59
N LYS A 391 1.44 -9.86 -13.66
CA LYS A 391 0.06 -9.36 -13.43
C LYS A 391 -0.56 -8.80 -14.71
N MET A 392 0.19 -8.01 -15.48
CA MET A 392 -0.32 -7.45 -16.74
C MET A 392 -0.54 -8.54 -17.79
N ALA A 393 0.38 -9.49 -17.92
CA ALA A 393 0.22 -10.64 -18.81
C ALA A 393 -1.01 -11.48 -18.43
N GLN A 394 -1.26 -11.70 -17.13
CA GLN A 394 -2.45 -12.40 -16.63
C GLN A 394 -3.74 -11.64 -16.98
N ARG A 395 -3.77 -10.31 -16.74
CA ARG A 395 -4.90 -9.45 -17.08
C ARG A 395 -5.31 -9.52 -18.56
N PHE A 396 -4.34 -9.78 -19.43
CA PHE A 396 -4.55 -9.93 -20.88
C PHE A 396 -4.65 -11.38 -21.34
N ASP A 397 -4.97 -12.31 -20.43
CA ASP A 397 -5.14 -13.74 -20.68
C ASP A 397 -3.92 -14.43 -21.33
N ARG A 398 -2.72 -13.89 -21.12
CA ARG A 398 -1.45 -14.47 -21.57
C ARG A 398 -0.89 -15.41 -20.49
N LYS A 399 -1.69 -16.40 -20.06
CA LYS A 399 -1.42 -17.24 -18.88
C LYS A 399 0.00 -17.83 -18.82
N HIS A 400 0.48 -18.42 -19.92
CA HIS A 400 1.84 -18.99 -19.98
C HIS A 400 2.97 -17.95 -19.85
N ARG A 401 2.76 -16.73 -20.36
CA ARG A 401 3.73 -15.63 -20.19
C ARG A 401 3.70 -15.12 -18.75
N ALA A 402 2.51 -14.97 -18.17
CA ALA A 402 2.33 -14.57 -16.78
C ALA A 402 3.01 -15.56 -15.83
N LYS A 403 2.81 -16.86 -16.04
CA LYS A 403 3.44 -17.93 -15.25
C LYS A 403 4.96 -17.79 -15.23
N ARG A 404 5.59 -17.71 -16.41
CA ARG A 404 7.05 -17.52 -16.52
C ARG A 404 7.53 -16.26 -15.82
N LEU A 405 6.82 -15.13 -15.98
CA LEU A 405 7.21 -13.87 -15.35
C LEU A 405 7.07 -13.91 -13.82
N TYR A 406 6.07 -14.61 -13.28
CA TYR A 406 5.97 -14.85 -11.83
C TYR A 406 7.14 -15.72 -11.33
N GLU A 407 7.47 -16.79 -12.05
CA GLU A 407 8.61 -17.66 -11.73
C GLU A 407 9.94 -16.87 -11.77
N GLU A 408 10.14 -16.03 -12.79
CA GLU A 408 11.31 -15.16 -12.92
C GLU A 408 11.37 -14.11 -11.81
N ALA A 409 10.24 -13.49 -11.46
CA ALA A 409 10.16 -12.52 -10.36
C ALA A 409 10.59 -13.15 -9.02
N ILE A 410 10.05 -14.32 -8.70
CA ILE A 410 10.35 -15.06 -7.48
C ILE A 410 11.81 -15.52 -7.49
N ALA A 411 12.32 -16.02 -8.62
CA ALA A 411 13.72 -16.41 -8.77
C ALA A 411 14.68 -15.22 -8.64
N ALA A 412 14.26 -14.01 -9.03
CA ALA A 412 14.99 -12.76 -8.83
C ALA A 412 14.88 -12.21 -7.39
N GLY A 413 14.19 -12.90 -6.48
CA GLY A 413 14.09 -12.54 -5.07
C GLY A 413 12.90 -11.66 -4.72
N ASP A 414 11.85 -11.64 -5.54
CA ASP A 414 10.60 -10.96 -5.15
C ASP A 414 10.00 -11.63 -3.90
N ALA A 415 9.96 -10.89 -2.80
CA ALA A 415 9.45 -11.36 -1.51
C ALA A 415 8.08 -10.76 -1.17
N ASP A 416 7.38 -10.19 -2.16
CA ASP A 416 6.07 -9.58 -1.96
C ASP A 416 5.00 -10.68 -1.86
N ALA A 417 4.29 -10.74 -0.73
CA ALA A 417 3.24 -11.73 -0.49
C ALA A 417 2.14 -11.65 -1.56
N LEU A 418 1.86 -10.46 -2.09
CA LEU A 418 0.86 -10.25 -3.13
C LEU A 418 1.27 -10.87 -4.48
N THR A 419 2.57 -10.99 -4.76
CA THR A 419 3.08 -11.70 -5.94
C THR A 419 2.74 -13.19 -5.85
N HIS A 420 2.97 -13.80 -4.70
CA HIS A 420 2.61 -15.20 -4.46
C HIS A 420 1.10 -15.42 -4.54
N HIS A 421 0.29 -14.55 -3.94
CA HIS A 421 -1.16 -14.66 -4.02
C HIS A 421 -1.69 -14.58 -5.47
N ARG A 422 -1.23 -13.60 -6.25
CA ARG A 422 -1.65 -13.47 -7.67
C ARG A 422 -1.16 -14.63 -8.52
N TYR A 423 0.03 -15.15 -8.24
CA TYR A 423 0.51 -16.34 -8.93
C TYR A 423 -0.35 -17.57 -8.59
N ALA A 424 -0.78 -17.71 -7.33
CA ALA A 424 -1.72 -18.76 -6.95
C ALA A 424 -3.07 -18.64 -7.69
N GLU A 425 -3.64 -17.44 -7.79
CA GLU A 425 -4.85 -17.19 -8.60
C GLU A 425 -4.65 -17.61 -10.06
N LEU A 426 -3.50 -17.27 -10.66
CA LEU A 426 -3.17 -17.69 -12.02
C LEU A 426 -3.08 -19.22 -12.15
N LEU A 427 -2.47 -19.90 -11.19
CA LEU A 427 -2.32 -21.36 -11.21
C LEU A 427 -3.68 -22.05 -11.06
N GLU A 428 -4.56 -21.52 -10.22
CA GLU A 428 -5.94 -22.00 -10.10
C GLU A 428 -6.70 -21.83 -11.43
N ASP A 429 -6.59 -20.65 -12.06
CA ASP A 429 -7.13 -20.38 -13.41
C ASP A 429 -6.55 -21.29 -14.51
N MET A 430 -5.41 -21.93 -14.25
CA MET A 430 -4.74 -22.89 -15.13
C MET A 430 -5.02 -24.35 -14.75
N GLU A 431 -5.93 -24.60 -13.80
CA GLU A 431 -6.25 -25.93 -13.27
C GLU A 431 -5.04 -26.63 -12.63
N GLU A 432 -4.14 -25.87 -11.99
CA GLU A 432 -2.96 -26.35 -11.25
C GLU A 432 -3.12 -26.13 -9.71
N PRO A 433 -4.13 -26.74 -9.05
CA PRO A 433 -4.52 -26.38 -7.68
C PRO A 433 -3.46 -26.71 -6.62
N ALA A 434 -2.62 -27.73 -6.85
CA ALA A 434 -1.54 -28.06 -5.93
C ALA A 434 -0.50 -26.92 -5.84
N GLY A 435 -0.11 -26.36 -6.99
CA GLY A 435 0.80 -25.21 -7.04
C GLY A 435 0.14 -23.95 -6.50
N ALA A 436 -1.15 -23.73 -6.79
CA ALA A 436 -1.89 -22.60 -6.24
C ALA A 436 -1.87 -22.61 -4.70
N ARG A 437 -2.14 -23.77 -4.08
CA ARG A 437 -2.10 -23.96 -2.62
C ARG A 437 -0.72 -23.68 -2.02
N GLU A 438 0.36 -24.09 -2.69
CA GLU A 438 1.74 -23.79 -2.24
C GLU A 438 1.99 -22.28 -2.22
N HIS A 439 1.57 -21.57 -3.28
CA HIS A 439 1.78 -20.13 -3.37
C HIS A 439 0.88 -19.33 -2.42
N TRP A 440 -0.37 -19.72 -2.20
CA TRP A 440 -1.19 -19.09 -1.15
C TRP A 440 -0.65 -19.35 0.26
N ALA A 441 -0.18 -20.56 0.55
CA ALA A 441 0.47 -20.85 1.83
C ALA A 441 1.72 -19.98 2.03
N LYS A 442 2.50 -19.74 0.96
CA LYS A 442 3.64 -18.83 0.99
C LYS A 442 3.24 -17.36 1.17
N ALA A 443 2.16 -16.92 0.53
CA ALA A 443 1.62 -15.57 0.73
C ALA A 443 1.21 -15.36 2.19
N VAL A 444 0.55 -16.35 2.81
CA VAL A 444 0.22 -16.36 4.24
C VAL A 444 1.49 -16.35 5.12
N GLU A 445 2.53 -17.10 4.76
CA GLU A 445 3.79 -17.08 5.50
C GLU A 445 4.45 -15.68 5.49
N LEU A 446 4.43 -15.01 4.33
CA LEU A 446 5.05 -13.69 4.13
C LEU A 446 4.24 -12.55 4.76
N ASP A 447 2.90 -12.60 4.66
CA ASP A 447 2.02 -11.67 5.35
C ASP A 447 0.79 -12.38 5.93
N PRO A 448 0.87 -12.88 7.18
CA PRO A 448 -0.17 -13.71 7.78
C PRO A 448 -1.37 -12.91 8.26
N LEU A 449 -1.41 -11.62 7.97
CA LEU A 449 -2.51 -10.75 8.37
C LEU A 449 -3.43 -10.39 7.21
N VAL A 450 -3.12 -10.80 5.98
CA VAL A 450 -3.94 -10.46 4.80
C VAL A 450 -5.04 -11.51 4.62
N PRO A 451 -6.32 -11.19 4.89
CA PRO A 451 -7.41 -12.17 4.83
C PRO A 451 -7.61 -12.75 3.41
N GLU A 452 -7.33 -11.98 2.35
CA GLU A 452 -7.44 -12.40 0.95
C GLU A 452 -6.61 -13.65 0.65
N PHE A 453 -5.47 -13.83 1.32
CA PHE A 453 -4.61 -15.00 1.10
C PHE A 453 -5.21 -16.26 1.70
N TYR A 454 -5.84 -16.14 2.88
CA TYR A 454 -6.59 -17.22 3.51
C TYR A 454 -7.88 -17.55 2.76
N ILE A 455 -8.52 -16.55 2.16
CA ILE A 455 -9.72 -16.72 1.33
C ILE A 455 -9.39 -17.59 0.12
N GLY A 456 -8.42 -17.16 -0.71
CA GLY A 456 -8.02 -17.91 -1.90
C GLY A 456 -7.59 -19.34 -1.56
N TRP A 457 -6.76 -19.50 -0.52
CA TRP A 457 -6.36 -20.83 -0.06
C TRP A 457 -7.57 -21.66 0.39
N GLY A 458 -8.43 -21.08 1.23
CA GLY A 458 -9.57 -21.76 1.81
C GLY A 458 -10.56 -22.25 0.76
N GLU A 459 -10.86 -21.41 -0.23
CA GLU A 459 -11.76 -21.74 -1.34
C GLU A 459 -11.23 -22.89 -2.19
N SER A 460 -9.92 -22.88 -2.52
CA SER A 460 -9.29 -23.94 -3.31
C SER A 460 -9.36 -25.34 -2.67
N LEU A 461 -9.69 -25.42 -1.38
CA LEU A 461 -9.79 -26.67 -0.63
C LEU A 461 -11.23 -27.17 -0.46
N LEU A 462 -12.26 -26.40 -0.86
CA LEU A 462 -13.66 -26.72 -0.58
C LEU A 462 -14.23 -27.88 -1.42
N ASP A 463 -13.71 -28.06 -2.63
CA ASP A 463 -14.22 -29.05 -3.59
C ASP A 463 -13.71 -30.47 -3.31
N GLU A 464 -12.63 -30.60 -2.55
CA GLU A 464 -12.03 -31.88 -2.18
C GLU A 464 -12.47 -32.31 -0.76
N ALA A 465 -13.16 -33.46 -0.65
CA ALA A 465 -13.69 -33.95 0.63
C ALA A 465 -12.61 -34.11 1.72
N ALA A 466 -11.37 -34.44 1.35
CA ALA A 466 -10.26 -34.61 2.28
C ALA A 466 -9.75 -33.28 2.88
N THR A 467 -9.86 -32.17 2.15
CA THR A 467 -9.33 -30.86 2.55
C THR A 467 -10.40 -29.84 2.93
N LYS A 468 -11.67 -30.14 2.65
CA LYS A 468 -12.81 -29.26 2.88
C LYS A 468 -12.92 -28.71 4.31
N ALA A 469 -12.61 -29.53 5.31
CA ALA A 469 -12.61 -29.08 6.71
C ALA A 469 -11.57 -27.98 6.96
N GLU A 470 -10.39 -28.11 6.34
CA GLU A 470 -9.33 -27.12 6.41
C GLU A 470 -9.69 -25.85 5.64
N GLY A 471 -10.30 -25.98 4.46
CA GLY A 471 -10.80 -24.82 3.69
C GLY A 471 -11.78 -23.97 4.51
N LYS A 472 -12.75 -24.62 5.17
CA LYS A 472 -13.70 -23.94 6.07
C LYS A 472 -13.01 -23.31 7.29
N ARG A 473 -11.95 -23.93 7.82
CA ARG A 473 -11.16 -23.37 8.92
C ARG A 473 -10.45 -22.08 8.48
N LEU A 474 -9.79 -22.09 7.32
CA LEU A 474 -9.08 -20.93 6.78
C LEU A 474 -10.03 -19.75 6.50
N LEU A 475 -11.21 -20.01 5.93
CA LEU A 475 -12.22 -18.98 5.69
C LEU A 475 -12.72 -18.32 6.99
N LYS A 476 -12.93 -19.13 8.04
CA LYS A 476 -13.30 -18.60 9.36
C LYS A 476 -12.16 -17.80 9.98
N LEU A 477 -10.92 -18.29 9.86
CA LEU A 477 -9.74 -17.55 10.33
C LEU A 477 -9.60 -16.21 9.61
N ALA A 478 -9.82 -16.16 8.29
CA ALA A 478 -9.82 -14.92 7.52
C ALA A 478 -10.86 -13.91 8.07
N ALA A 479 -12.05 -14.38 8.43
CA ALA A 479 -13.10 -13.55 9.04
C ALA A 479 -12.76 -13.11 10.48
N GLU A 480 -11.93 -13.88 11.21
CA GLU A 480 -11.42 -13.48 12.53
C GLU A 480 -10.30 -12.44 12.43
N ILE A 481 -9.45 -12.54 11.40
CA ILE A 481 -8.37 -11.58 11.10
C ILE A 481 -8.95 -10.23 10.70
N GLU A 482 -9.99 -10.22 9.86
CA GLU A 482 -10.65 -9.00 9.42
C GLU A 482 -12.18 -9.16 9.41
N PRO A 483 -12.84 -8.89 10.55
CA PRO A 483 -14.30 -9.04 10.67
C PRO A 483 -15.12 -8.12 9.76
N GLU A 484 -14.53 -7.01 9.30
CA GLU A 484 -15.15 -6.04 8.39
C GLU A 484 -14.85 -6.34 6.90
N ASN A 485 -14.25 -7.50 6.59
CA ASN A 485 -13.99 -7.87 5.20
C ASN A 485 -15.32 -8.11 4.45
N LEU A 486 -15.64 -7.19 3.53
CA LEU A 486 -16.92 -7.15 2.83
C LEU A 486 -17.21 -8.44 2.01
N TYR A 487 -16.17 -9.05 1.43
CA TYR A 487 -16.34 -10.29 0.68
C TYR A 487 -16.80 -11.42 1.59
N LEU A 488 -16.16 -11.59 2.74
CA LEU A 488 -16.56 -12.61 3.72
C LEU A 488 -17.91 -12.31 4.37
N GLU A 489 -18.20 -11.05 4.68
CA GLU A 489 -19.51 -10.64 5.20
C GLU A 489 -20.66 -11.12 4.28
N GLN A 490 -20.45 -11.00 2.96
CA GLN A 490 -21.46 -11.35 1.97
C GLN A 490 -21.50 -12.84 1.63
N ASN A 491 -20.35 -13.52 1.60
CA ASN A 491 -20.23 -14.84 0.97
C ASN A 491 -19.91 -15.97 1.95
N LEU A 492 -19.46 -15.70 3.19
CA LEU A 492 -18.97 -16.73 4.11
C LEU A 492 -20.02 -17.82 4.41
N ALA A 493 -21.29 -17.45 4.60
CA ALA A 493 -22.35 -18.43 4.87
C ALA A 493 -22.54 -19.42 3.71
N GLU A 494 -22.49 -18.93 2.47
CA GLU A 494 -22.60 -19.76 1.27
C GLU A 494 -21.36 -20.64 1.08
N LEU A 495 -20.16 -20.07 1.25
CA LEU A 495 -18.90 -20.81 1.18
C LEU A 495 -18.83 -21.92 2.22
N LEU A 496 -19.31 -21.68 3.45
CA LEU A 496 -19.37 -22.69 4.51
C LEU A 496 -20.49 -23.72 4.30
N ALA A 497 -21.47 -23.45 3.44
CA ALA A 497 -22.53 -24.39 3.09
C ALA A 497 -22.15 -25.35 1.96
N LYS A 498 -21.18 -24.98 1.10
CA LYS A 498 -20.54 -25.89 0.14
C LYS A 498 -20.09 -27.16 0.84
#